data_AF-A0A1G1CPE2-F1
#
_entry.id   AF-A0A1G1CPE2-F1
#
_cell.length_a   1.000
_cell.length_b   1.000
_cell.length_c   1.000
_cell.angle_alpha   90.00
_cell.angle_beta   90.00
_cell.angle_gamma   90.00
#
_symmetry.space_group_name_H-M   'P 1'
#
loop_
_entity.id
_entity.type
_entity.pdbx_description
1 polymer ?
#
loop_
_entity_poly.entity_id
_entity_poly.type
_entity_poly.pdbx_seq_one_letter_code
_entity_poly.pdbx_strand_id
1 'polypeptide(L)' 'MLRSVKGVLRAEVGDLNGKPCIKVYVTEKTAEIERDIPDFVEGYPVVVEENDGQEVSSSK' A
#
# COMPACT_ATOMS: atom_id res chain seq x y z
N MET A 1 0.66 -17.13 -0.72
CA MET A 1 0.94 -16.72 0.67
C MET A 1 1.60 -15.35 0.61
N LEU A 2 0.91 -14.27 1.00
CA LEU A 2 1.62 -13.02 1.30
C LEU A 2 2.28 -13.19 2.67
N ARG A 3 3.60 -12.99 2.76
CA ARG A 3 4.25 -12.77 4.05
C ARG A 3 3.56 -11.58 4.71
N SER A 4 3.22 -11.73 5.99
CA SER A 4 2.72 -10.62 6.81
C SER A 4 3.89 -9.65 7.01
N VAL A 5 4.04 -8.67 6.10
CA VAL A 5 5.01 -7.59 6.26
C VAL A 5 4.56 -6.76 7.46
N LYS A 6 5.38 -6.72 8.50
CA LYS A 6 5.07 -6.02 9.75
C LYS A 6 4.96 -4.52 9.43
N GLY A 7 3.84 -3.90 9.80
CA GLY A 7 3.57 -2.48 9.53
C GLY A 7 2.70 -2.20 8.32
N VAL A 8 2.37 -3.20 7.48
CA VAL A 8 1.33 -3.06 6.46
C VAL A 8 -0.06 -3.19 7.09
N LEU A 9 -0.90 -2.19 6.88
CA LEU A 9 -2.27 -2.13 7.42
C LEU A 9 -3.29 -2.64 6.41
N ARG A 10 -3.22 -2.13 5.17
CA ARG A 10 -4.11 -2.53 4.08
C ARG A 10 -3.45 -2.31 2.72
N ALA A 11 -3.97 -3.00 1.70
CA ALA A 11 -3.64 -2.74 0.31
C ALA A 11 -4.93 -2.63 -0.51
N GLU A 12 -4.97 -1.71 -1.46
CA GLU A 12 -6.13 -1.50 -2.35
C GLU A 12 -5.67 -1.12 -3.75
N VAL A 13 -6.55 -1.31 -4.73
CA VAL A 13 -6.31 -0.81 -6.09
C VAL A 13 -6.64 0.67 -6.13
N GLY A 14 -5.67 1.48 -6.53
CA GLY A 14 -5.82 2.91 -6.70
C GLY A 14 -5.55 3.35 -8.14
N ASP A 15 -5.54 4.67 -8.32
CA ASP A 15 -5.09 5.33 -9.53
C ASP A 15 -3.77 6.08 -9.29
N LEU A 16 -2.84 5.92 -10.22
CA LEU A 16 -1.59 6.66 -10.33
C LEU A 16 -1.51 7.29 -11.71
N ASN A 17 -1.94 8.55 -11.82
CA ASN A 17 -1.93 9.33 -13.07
C ASN A 17 -2.72 8.68 -14.21
N GLY A 18 -3.93 8.18 -13.93
CA GLY A 18 -4.80 7.52 -14.91
C GLY A 18 -4.44 6.06 -15.19
N LYS A 19 -3.54 5.46 -14.39
CA LYS A 19 -3.15 4.05 -14.48
C LYS A 19 -3.45 3.33 -13.17
N PRO A 20 -3.97 2.10 -13.23
CA PRO A 20 -4.18 1.29 -12.03
C PRO A 20 -2.85 1.03 -11.31
N CYS A 21 -2.86 1.18 -9.98
CA CYS A 21 -1.75 0.88 -9.10
C CYS A 21 -2.24 0.12 -7.86
N ILE A 22 -1.32 -0.48 -7.11
CA ILE A 22 -1.62 -1.02 -5.78
C ILE A 22 -1.14 -0.02 -4.74
N LYS A 23 -2.04 0.57 -3.98
CA LYS A 23 -1.69 1.41 -2.82
C LYS A 23 -1.56 0.54 -1.59
N VAL A 24 -0.42 0.60 -0.93
CA VAL A 24 -0.14 -0.11 0.32
C VAL A 24 0.00 0.92 1.42
N TYR A 25 -0.90 0.82 2.41
CA TYR A 25 -0.93 1.72 3.55
C TYR A 25 -0.18 1.10 4.72
N VAL A 26 0.78 1.84 5.25
CA VAL A 26 1.65 1.41 6.35
C VAL A 26 1.51 2.32 7.55
N THR A 27 1.81 1.81 8.75
CA THR A 27 1.78 2.62 9.97
C THR A 27 2.83 3.73 9.95
N GLU A 28 4.01 3.46 9.39
CA GLU A 28 5.12 4.39 9.26
C GLU A 28 5.96 3.99 8.03
N LYS A 29 6.45 4.96 7.26
CA LYS A 29 7.37 4.72 6.15
C LYS A 29 8.78 4.56 6.68
N THR A 30 9.22 3.31 6.73
CA THR A 30 10.60 2.98 7.09
C THR A 30 11.33 2.38 5.88
N ALA A 31 12.65 2.57 5.84
CA ALA A 31 13.49 1.99 4.80
C ALA A 31 13.46 0.44 4.80
N GLU A 32 13.08 -0.19 5.91
CA GLU A 32 12.86 -1.64 5.98
C GLU A 32 11.59 -2.03 5.21
N ILE A 33 10.48 -1.33 5.46
CA ILE A 33 9.20 -1.55 4.78
C ILE A 33 9.32 -1.30 3.28
N GLU A 34 9.98 -0.21 2.87
CA GLU A 34 10.18 0.09 1.44
C GLU A 34 11.07 -0.95 0.73
N ARG A 35 11.93 -1.67 1.46
CA ARG A 35 12.73 -2.77 0.88
C ARG A 35 11.96 -4.08 0.79
N ASP A 36 11.04 -4.32 1.72
CA ASP A 36 10.24 -5.54 1.78
C ASP A 36 9.04 -5.50 0.83
N ILE A 37 8.54 -4.31 0.51
CA ILE A 37 7.44 -4.12 -0.44
C ILE A 37 8.02 -4.08 -1.86
N PRO A 38 7.59 -4.97 -2.77
CA PRO A 38 8.04 -4.93 -4.15
C PRO A 38 7.51 -3.69 -4.87
N ASP A 39 8.30 -3.12 -5.77
CA ASP A 39 7.88 -1.97 -6.58
C ASP A 39 6.72 -2.30 -7.55
N PHE A 40 6.55 -3.59 -7.88
CA PHE A 40 5.52 -4.07 -8.80
C PHE A 40 4.89 -5.39 -8.33
N VAL A 41 3.58 -5.52 -8.50
CA VAL A 41 2.82 -6.75 -8.28
C VAL A 41 1.95 -7.00 -9.50
N GLU A 42 2.11 -8.16 -10.14
CA GLU A 42 1.35 -8.53 -11.34
C GLU A 42 1.40 -7.48 -12.47
N GLY A 43 2.49 -6.71 -12.54
CA GLY A 43 2.68 -5.64 -13.53
C GLY A 43 2.09 -4.28 -13.12
N TYR A 44 1.40 -4.19 -11.99
CA TYR A 44 0.91 -2.93 -11.43
C TYR A 44 1.97 -2.30 -10.53
N PRO A 45 2.22 -0.98 -10.64
CA PRO A 45 3.13 -0.29 -9.73
C PRO A 45 2.53 -0.29 -8.32
N VAL A 46 3.39 -0.52 -7.33
CA VAL A 46 3.03 -0.43 -5.91
C VAL A 46 3.43 0.94 -5.39
N VAL A 47 2.51 1.60 -4.69
CA VAL A 47 2.73 2.90 -4.05
C VAL A 47 2.54 2.72 -2.56
N VAL A 48 3.59 2.97 -1.79
CA VAL A 48 3.52 2.93 -0.33
C VAL A 48 3.08 4.30 0.19
N GLU A 49 2.10 4.33 1.09
CA GLU A 49 1.60 5.54 1.74
C GLU A 49 1.54 5.34 3.26
N GLU A 50 1.86 6.39 4.02
CA GLU A 50 1.62 6.38 5.46
C GLU A 50 0.13 6.56 5.72
N ASN A 51 -0.40 5.79 6.66
CA ASN A 51 -1.79 5.91 7.05
C ASN A 51 -1.93 7.08 8.03
N ASP A 52 -2.30 8.26 7.51
CA ASP A 52 -2.59 9.47 8.28
C ASP A 52 -3.88 9.39 9.14
N GLY A 53 -4.36 8.19 9.47
CA GLY A 53 -5.50 7.99 10.36
C GLY A 53 -6.85 8.34 9.75
N GLN A 54 -6.97 8.46 8.42
CA GLN A 54 -8.29 8.52 7.80
C GLN A 54 -8.97 7.16 7.95
N GLU A 55 -9.84 7.09 8.95
CA GLU A 55 -10.87 6.08 9.09
C GLU A 55 -11.48 5.80 7.72
N VAL A 56 -11.39 4.54 7.30
CA VAL A 56 -12.13 4.04 6.14
C VAL A 56 -13.61 4.25 6.44
N SER A 57 -14.11 5.40 6.02
CA SER A 57 -15.53 5.71 5.95
C SER A 57 -16.10 4.75 4.92
N SER A 58 -16.42 3.55 5.38
CA SER A 58 -17.23 2.58 4.66
C SER A 58 -18.56 3.28 4.42
N SER A 59 -18.66 3.92 3.26
CA SER A 59 -19.90 4.52 2.81
C SER A 59 -20.85 3.36 2.54
N LYS A 60 -21.90 3.35 3.35
CA LYS A 60 -23.01 2.42 3.45
C LYS A 60 -23.72 2.14 2.13
#